data_AF-A0AA96TQT8-F1
#
_entry.id   AF-A0AA96TQT8-F1
#
_cell.length_a   1.000
_cell.length_b   1.000
_cell.length_c   1.000
_cell.angle_alpha   90.00
_cell.angle_beta   90.00
_cell.angle_gamma   90.00
#
_symmetry.space_group_name_H-M   'P 1'
#
loop_
_entity.id
_entity.type
_entity.pdbx_description
1 polymer ?
#
loop_
_entity_poly.entity_id
_entity_poly.type
_entity_poly.pdbx_seq_one_letter_code
_entity_poly.pdbx_strand_id
1 'polypeptide(L)' 'MSPREDEVESRAHLLPEEIAAGGSADPEAQAKAVLQESEDRGNALLPVPEDEQGPSPEDPDDREHRRSEETT' A
#
# COMPACT_ATOMS: atom_id res chain seq x y z
N MET A 1 -8.28 22.99 7.32
CA MET A 1 -7.81 21.61 7.54
C MET A 1 -6.33 21.53 7.23
N SER A 2 -5.62 20.71 7.99
CA SER A 2 -4.26 20.24 7.71
C SER A 2 -4.33 19.05 6.75
N PRO A 3 -3.31 18.78 5.91
CA PRO A 3 -3.32 17.67 4.96
C PRO A 3 -3.67 16.31 5.59
N ARG A 4 -3.17 16.05 6.81
CA ARG A 4 -3.52 14.84 7.58
C ARG A 4 -5.00 14.75 7.96
N GLU A 5 -5.65 15.88 8.23
CA GLU A 5 -7.08 15.92 8.57
C GLU A 5 -7.92 15.56 7.33
N ASP A 6 -7.54 16.08 6.16
CA ASP A 6 -8.20 15.74 4.89
C ASP A 6 -8.03 14.24 4.53
N GLU A 7 -6.85 13.66 4.83
CA GLU A 7 -6.59 12.23 4.65
C GLU A 7 -7.40 11.34 5.60
N VAL A 8 -7.55 11.75 6.87
CA VAL A 8 -8.40 11.05 7.84
C VAL A 8 -9.85 11.09 7.40
N GLU A 9 -10.36 12.28 7.05
CA GLU A 9 -11.73 12.46 6.58
C GLU A 9 -12.00 11.56 5.38
N SER A 10 -11.16 11.62 4.34
CA SER A 10 -11.33 10.80 3.13
C SER A 10 -11.37 9.29 3.40
N ARG A 11 -10.62 8.80 4.40
CA ARG A 11 -10.53 7.37 4.72
C ARG A 11 -11.60 6.91 5.72
N ALA A 12 -12.24 7.84 6.43
CA ALA A 12 -13.30 7.53 7.38
C ALA A 12 -14.65 7.22 6.70
N HIS A 13 -14.77 7.48 5.39
CA HIS A 13 -15.95 7.11 4.62
C HIS A 13 -16.04 5.60 4.42
N LEU A 14 -16.95 4.95 5.17
CA LEU A 14 -17.25 3.53 5.01
C LEU A 14 -18.06 3.28 3.74
N LEU A 15 -17.70 2.20 3.04
CA LEU A 15 -18.47 1.71 1.89
C LEU A 15 -19.79 1.07 2.36
N PRO A 16 -20.85 1.04 1.52
CA PRO A 16 -22.13 0.42 1.89
C PRO A 16 -22.01 -1.04 2.35
N GLU A 17 -21.12 -1.82 1.73
CA GLU A 17 -20.82 -3.20 2.11
C GLU A 17 -20.16 -3.30 3.48
N GLU A 18 -19.31 -2.36 3.86
CA GLU A 18 -18.66 -2.33 5.17
C GLU A 18 -19.68 -2.00 6.25
N ILE A 19 -20.58 -1.05 5.97
CA ILE A 19 -21.71 -0.74 6.87
C ILE A 19 -22.59 -1.99 7.07
N ALA A 20 -22.90 -2.71 5.98
CA ALA A 20 -23.70 -3.93 6.04
C ALA A 20 -23.00 -5.06 6.82
N ALA A 21 -21.67 -5.13 6.79
CA ALA A 21 -20.86 -6.06 7.57
C ALA A 21 -20.67 -5.64 9.04
N GLY A 22 -21.19 -4.47 9.44
CA GLY A 22 -21.00 -3.93 10.78
C GLY A 22 -19.62 -3.31 10.97
N GLY A 23 -19.20 -2.47 10.02
CA GLY A 23 -17.92 -1.77 9.98
C GLY A 23 -17.57 -0.99 11.24
N SER A 24 -16.47 -0.24 11.20
CA SER A 24 -15.93 0.38 12.40
C SER A 24 -16.91 1.28 13.13
N ALA A 25 -16.93 1.18 14.46
CA ALA A 25 -17.71 2.08 15.32
C ALA A 25 -17.16 3.51 15.32
N ASP A 26 -15.87 3.67 14.99
CA ASP A 26 -15.20 4.96 14.86
C ASP A 26 -14.19 4.90 13.68
N PRO A 27 -14.68 5.15 12.45
CA PRO A 27 -13.83 5.07 11.26
C PRO A 27 -12.77 6.18 11.21
N GLU A 28 -13.01 7.35 11.84
CA GLU A 28 -12.01 8.42 11.95
C GLU A 28 -10.84 7.99 12.84
N ALA A 29 -11.12 7.41 14.01
CA ALA A 29 -10.07 6.90 14.89
C ALA A 29 -9.28 5.77 14.23
N GLN A 30 -9.96 4.88 13.51
CA GLN A 30 -9.28 3.83 12.74
C GLN A 30 -8.39 4.40 11.63
N ALA A 31 -8.90 5.36 10.84
CA ALA A 31 -8.12 6.01 9.77
C ALA A 31 -6.85 6.69 10.33
N LYS A 32 -6.99 7.40 11.45
CA LYS A 32 -5.86 8.03 12.14
C LYS A 32 -4.82 7.01 12.61
N ALA A 33 -5.25 5.89 13.18
CA ALA A 33 -4.33 4.84 13.63
C ALA A 33 -3.55 4.21 12.47
N VAL A 34 -4.22 3.93 11.35
CA VAL A 34 -3.57 3.36 10.15
C VAL A 34 -2.58 4.32 9.53
N LEU A 35 -2.91 5.61 9.45
CA LEU A 35 -2.00 6.64 8.94
C LEU A 35 -0.77 6.76 9.83
N GLN A 36 -0.94 6.84 11.14
CA GLN A 36 0.19 6.87 12.09
C GLN A 36 1.08 5.63 11.94
N GLU A 37 0.50 4.43 11.87
CA GLU A 37 1.27 3.19 11.67
C GLU A 37 2.03 3.21 10.34
N SER A 38 1.42 3.74 9.28
CA SER A 38 2.05 3.85 7.97
C SER A 38 3.22 4.83 7.96
N GLU A 39 3.10 5.95 8.67
CA GLU A 39 4.19 6.91 8.88
C GLU A 39 5.33 6.27 9.67
N ASP A 40 5.01 5.53 10.72
CA ASP A 40 6.00 4.83 11.55
C ASP A 40 6.77 3.80 10.72
N ARG A 41 6.08 3.02 9.87
CA ARG A 41 6.73 2.09 8.93
C ARG A 41 7.56 2.82 7.88
N GLY A 42 7.03 3.90 7.30
CA GLY A 42 7.73 4.70 6.30
C GLY A 42 8.99 5.36 6.83
N ASN A 43 8.98 5.80 8.08
CA ASN A 43 10.15 6.36 8.77
C ASN A 43 11.12 5.26 9.26
N ALA A 44 10.62 4.05 9.56
CA ALA A 44 11.44 2.91 9.94
C ALA A 44 12.13 2.21 8.75
N LEU A 45 11.63 2.41 7.53
CA LEU A 45 12.36 2.10 6.30
C LEU A 45 13.56 3.05 6.20
N LEU A 46 14.70 2.62 6.77
CA LEU A 46 16.01 3.10 6.33
C LEU A 46 16.07 2.99 4.80
N PRO A 47 16.81 3.86 4.09
CA PRO A 47 17.03 3.66 2.66
C PRO A 47 17.57 2.25 2.48
N VAL A 48 16.80 1.39 1.82
CA VAL A 48 17.30 0.09 1.37
C VAL A 48 18.55 0.42 0.55
N PRO A 49 19.74 -0.08 0.93
CA PRO A 49 20.93 0.13 0.11
C PRO A 49 20.59 -0.31 -1.31
N GLU A 50 21.05 0.45 -2.30
CA GLU A 50 20.69 0.24 -3.71
C GLU A 50 20.98 -1.20 -4.17
N ASP A 51 21.90 -1.91 -3.50
CA ASP A 51 22.22 -3.31 -3.71
C ASP A 51 21.16 -4.33 -3.21
N GLU A 52 20.27 -3.94 -2.29
CA GLU A 52 19.18 -4.79 -1.75
C GLU A 52 17.78 -4.40 -2.26
N GLN A 53 17.69 -3.35 -3.08
CA GLN A 53 16.56 -3.20 -3.97
C GLN A 53 16.64 -4.39 -4.93
N GLY A 54 15.87 -5.44 -4.65
CA GLY A 54 15.79 -6.62 -5.51
C GLY A 54 15.60 -6.22 -6.98
N PRO A 55 15.93 -7.10 -7.93
CA PRO A 55 15.94 -6.74 -9.35
C PRO A 55 14.68 -5.95 -9.68
N SER A 56 14.87 -4.75 -10.25
CA SER A 56 13.79 -3.91 -10.77
C SER A 56 12.77 -4.82 -11.45
N PRO A 57 11.45 -4.66 -11.21
CA PRO A 57 10.44 -5.53 -11.78
C PRO A 57 10.79 -5.76 -13.24
N GLU A 58 11.11 -7.01 -13.55
CA GLU A 58 11.67 -7.42 -14.84
C GLU A 58 10.77 -6.84 -15.93
N ASP A 59 11.36 -6.11 -16.89
CA ASP A 59 10.60 -5.62 -18.04
C ASP A 59 9.85 -6.83 -18.64
N PRO A 60 8.53 -6.74 -18.85
CA PRO A 60 7.73 -7.87 -19.31
C PRO A 60 8.21 -8.45 -20.65
N ASP A 61 9.03 -7.69 -21.39
CA ASP A 61 9.71 -8.11 -22.62
C ASP A 61 10.74 -9.24 -22.39
N ASP A 62 11.49 -9.25 -21.29
CA ASP A 62 12.48 -10.30 -21.01
C ASP A 62 11.84 -11.65 -20.63
N ARG A 63 10.61 -11.61 -20.13
CA ARG A 63 9.85 -12.80 -19.74
C ARG A 63 9.41 -13.64 -20.95
N GLU A 64 9.09 -13.00 -22.07
CA GLU A 64 8.62 -13.66 -23.29
C GLU A 64 9.76 -14.34 -24.07
N HIS A 65 10.98 -13.78 -23.99
CA HIS A 65 12.17 -14.37 -24.62
C HIS A 65 12.52 -15.71 -23.98
N ARG A 66 12.50 -15.82 -22.64
CA ARG A 66 12.86 -17.05 -21.92
C ARG A 66 11.84 -18.19 -22.11
N ARG A 67 10.57 -17.85 -22.33
CA ARG A 67 9.51 -18.85 -22.57
C ARG A 67 9.62 -19.51 -23.95
N SER A 68 10.25 -18.83 -24.90
CA SER A 68 10.34 -19.29 -26.29
C SER A 68 11.42 -20.36 -26.49
N GLU A 69 12.33 -20.55 -25.52
CA GLU A 69 13.47 -21.47 -25.63
C GLU A 69 13.24 -22.82 -24.94
N GLU A 70 12.17 -22.98 -24.14
CA GLU A 70 11.84 -24.21 -23.41
C GLU A 70 10.92 -25.15 -24.22
N THR A 71 11.15 -25.27 -25.52
CA THR A 71 10.50 -26.29 -26.36
C THR A 71 11.45 -26.68 -27.50
N THR A 72 12.40 -27.57 -27.20
CA THR A 72 13.11 -28.39 -28.21
C THR A 72 13.53 -29.71 -27.56
#